data_AF-A0A524M3P6-F1
#
_entry.id   AF-A0A524M3P6-F1
#
_cell.length_a   1.000
_cell.length_b   1.000
_cell.length_c   1.000
_cell.angle_alpha   90.00
_cell.angle_beta   90.00
_cell.angle_gamma   90.00
#
_symmetry.space_group_name_H-M   'P 1'
#
loop_
_entity.id
_entity.type
_entity.pdbx_description
1 polymer ?
#
loop_
_entity_poly.entity_id
_entity_poly.type
_entity_poly.pdbx_seq_one_letter_code
_entity_poly.pdbx_strand_id
1 'polypeptide(L)'
;MSGRTYRDSGVDVEKGDRFARYIASLNSPALGGIGGFAGGIEIDVSRWRHPVMLTATDGVGTKLLVSRQLGRYDTVGIDLVAMSVNDLAVCGAQPMVFLDYIACGRVNESILEPVIAGIVRGCELAG
;
A
#
# COMPACT_ATOMS: atom_id res chain seq x y z
N MET A 1 -38.18 -11.25 -9.56
CA MET A 1 -37.23 -10.55 -10.45
C MET A 1 -35.84 -10.72 -9.86
N SER A 2 -34.94 -11.47 -10.51
CA SER A 2 -33.53 -11.52 -10.08
C SER A 2 -32.84 -10.23 -10.53
N GLY A 3 -32.99 -9.16 -9.75
CA GLY A 3 -32.28 -7.91 -9.99
C GLY A 3 -30.78 -8.14 -9.77
N ARG A 4 -29.96 -7.82 -10.77
CA ARG A 4 -28.49 -7.80 -10.59
C ARG A 4 -28.16 -6.82 -9.47
N THR A 5 -27.42 -7.28 -8.48
CA THR A 5 -26.96 -6.46 -7.35
C THR A 5 -25.61 -5.82 -7.67
N TYR A 6 -25.26 -4.74 -6.97
CA TYR A 6 -23.93 -4.13 -7.06
C TYR A 6 -22.81 -5.11 -6.61
N ARG A 7 -23.18 -6.06 -5.75
CA ARG A 7 -22.31 -7.18 -5.36
C ARG A 7 -22.00 -8.10 -6.54
N ASP A 8 -22.93 -8.30 -7.47
CA ASP A 8 -22.71 -9.13 -8.66
C ASP A 8 -21.71 -8.51 -9.63
N SER A 9 -21.55 -7.17 -9.63
CA SER A 9 -20.46 -6.49 -10.35
C SER A 9 -19.10 -6.58 -9.66
N GLY A 10 -18.98 -7.35 -8.56
CA GLY A 10 -17.75 -7.54 -7.79
C GLY A 10 -17.54 -6.54 -6.66
N VAL A 11 -18.47 -5.60 -6.46
CA VAL A 11 -18.37 -4.57 -5.43
C VAL A 11 -19.14 -5.00 -4.18
N ASP A 12 -18.40 -5.55 -3.22
CA ASP A 12 -18.90 -5.97 -1.93
C ASP A 12 -18.53 -4.93 -0.86
N VAL A 13 -19.47 -4.03 -0.56
CA VAL A 13 -19.26 -2.90 0.37
C VAL A 13 -18.85 -3.39 1.75
N GLU A 14 -19.46 -4.47 2.26
CA GLU A 14 -19.16 -5.00 3.59
C GLU A 14 -17.72 -5.54 3.67
N LYS A 15 -17.25 -6.21 2.60
CA LYS A 15 -15.84 -6.62 2.49
C LYS A 15 -14.90 -5.42 2.41
N GLY A 16 -15.27 -4.42 1.62
CA GLY A 16 -14.52 -3.17 1.52
C GLY A 16 -14.36 -2.50 2.88
N ASP A 17 -15.45 -2.36 3.64
CA ASP A 17 -15.45 -1.73 4.96
C ASP A 17 -14.65 -2.51 5.99
N ARG A 18 -14.71 -3.86 5.97
CA ARG A 18 -13.87 -4.67 6.87
C ARG A 18 -12.39 -4.52 6.54
N PHE A 19 -12.04 -4.56 5.26
CA PHE A 19 -10.67 -4.37 4.83
C PHE A 19 -10.16 -2.96 5.17
N ALA A 20 -10.98 -1.93 4.98
CA ALA A 20 -10.67 -0.56 5.39
C ALA A 20 -10.44 -0.43 6.90
N ARG A 21 -11.27 -1.10 7.73
CA ARG A 21 -11.06 -1.16 9.19
C ARG A 21 -9.78 -1.88 9.58
N TYR A 22 -9.43 -2.96 8.88
CA TYR A 22 -8.15 -3.64 9.08
C TYR A 22 -6.98 -2.68 8.83
N ILE A 23 -6.97 -1.98 7.68
CA ILE A 23 -5.92 -0.99 7.36
C ILE A 23 -5.88 0.11 8.43
N ALA A 24 -7.03 0.63 8.86
CA ALA A 24 -7.12 1.68 9.89
C ALA A 24 -6.57 1.24 11.26
N SER A 25 -6.47 -0.07 11.51
CA SER A 25 -5.91 -0.61 12.77
C SER A 25 -4.39 -0.69 12.77
N LEU A 26 -3.75 -0.50 11.61
CA LEU A 26 -2.29 -0.54 11.48
C LEU A 26 -1.69 0.78 11.98
N ASN A 27 -0.55 0.70 12.66
CA ASN A 27 0.14 1.87 13.17
C ASN A 27 0.73 2.69 12.01
N SER A 28 0.50 4.00 11.99
CA SER A 28 1.01 4.90 10.95
C SER A 28 1.27 6.30 11.53
N PRO A 29 2.39 6.95 11.16
CA PRO A 29 2.64 8.34 11.52
C PRO A 29 1.84 9.33 10.66
N ALA A 30 1.05 8.84 9.70
CA ALA A 30 0.28 9.69 8.81
C ALA A 30 -0.78 10.51 9.56
N LEU A 31 -0.90 11.79 9.18
CA LEU A 31 -1.95 12.69 9.60
C LEU A 31 -3.23 12.38 8.83
N GLY A 32 -4.35 12.30 9.56
CA GLY A 32 -5.64 11.91 9.02
C GLY A 32 -5.97 10.45 9.33
N GLY A 33 -7.00 9.91 8.68
CA GLY A 33 -7.46 8.55 8.90
C GLY A 33 -8.13 7.96 7.66
N ILE A 34 -8.40 6.66 7.71
CA ILE A 34 -9.08 5.95 6.62
C ILE A 34 -10.49 6.54 6.41
N GLY A 35 -10.84 6.76 5.14
CA GLY A 35 -12.10 7.40 4.73
C GLY A 35 -11.92 8.85 4.25
N GLY A 36 -10.75 9.46 4.48
CA GLY A 36 -10.35 10.69 3.79
C GLY A 36 -9.82 10.41 2.39
N PHE A 37 -10.02 11.35 1.45
CA PHE A 37 -9.45 11.28 0.10
C PHE A 37 -7.93 11.51 0.07
N ALA A 38 -7.33 11.90 1.20
CA ALA A 38 -5.91 12.13 1.36
C ALA A 38 -5.48 11.88 2.81
N GLY A 39 -4.23 11.46 2.98
CA GLY A 39 -3.48 11.53 4.24
C GLY A 39 -2.29 12.48 4.08
N GLY A 40 -1.69 12.90 5.19
CA GLY A 40 -0.51 13.76 5.20
C GLY A 40 0.61 13.19 6.06
N ILE A 41 1.79 13.78 5.95
CA ILE A 41 2.88 13.60 6.92
C ILE A 41 3.44 14.97 7.26
N GLU A 42 3.91 15.14 8.49
CA GLU A 42 4.63 16.36 8.85
C GLU A 42 6.05 16.31 8.26
N ILE A 43 6.48 17.43 7.67
CA ILE A 43 7.83 17.59 7.14
C ILE A 43 8.55 18.63 7.99
N ASP A 44 9.55 18.17 8.76
CA ASP A 44 10.44 19.07 9.48
C ASP A 44 11.43 19.73 8.52
N VAL A 45 11.07 20.92 8.06
CA VAL A 45 11.88 21.73 7.15
C VAL A 45 13.17 22.25 7.79
N SER A 46 13.30 22.21 9.12
CA SER A 46 14.53 22.65 9.79
C SER A 46 15.71 21.69 9.59
N ARG A 47 15.41 20.43 9.24
CA ARG A 47 16.42 19.39 8.94
C ARG A 47 17.14 19.60 7.60
N TRP A 48 16.62 20.46 6.72
CA TRP A 48 17.09 20.59 5.35
C TRP A 48 17.24 22.06 4.94
N ARG A 49 18.40 22.44 4.36
CA ARG A 49 18.64 23.83 3.91
C ARG A 49 17.80 24.24 2.70
N HIS A 50 17.72 23.35 1.70
CA HIS A 50 16.97 23.53 0.46
C HIS A 50 16.35 22.17 0.07
N PRO A 51 15.27 21.74 0.75
CA PRO A 51 14.69 20.43 0.52
C PRO A 51 14.15 20.30 -0.90
N VAL A 52 14.39 19.15 -1.52
CA VAL A 52 13.81 18.75 -2.80
C VAL A 52 13.03 17.47 -2.58
N MET A 53 11.80 17.42 -3.07
CA MET A 53 10.99 16.21 -3.02
C MET A 53 11.24 15.38 -4.27
N LEU A 54 11.66 14.13 -4.08
CA LEU A 54 11.78 13.14 -5.14
C LEU A 54 10.63 12.16 -4.99
N THR A 55 10.03 11.76 -6.11
CA THR A 55 8.96 10.77 -6.15
C THR A 55 9.34 9.66 -7.12
N ALA A 56 8.97 8.44 -6.78
CA ALA A 56 9.14 7.25 -7.60
C ALA A 56 7.86 6.41 -7.49
N THR A 57 7.58 5.65 -8.55
CA THR A 57 6.45 4.72 -8.59
C THR A 57 6.86 3.50 -9.39
N ASP A 58 6.63 2.33 -8.83
CA ASP A 58 6.93 1.06 -9.46
C ASP A 58 5.92 -0.01 -9.02
N GLY A 59 5.90 -1.14 -9.74
CA GLY A 59 5.10 -2.30 -9.41
C GLY A 59 5.96 -3.54 -9.16
N VAL A 60 5.36 -4.54 -8.52
CA VAL A 60 6.01 -5.86 -8.29
C VAL A 60 6.27 -6.62 -9.59
N GLY A 61 5.51 -6.32 -10.65
CA GLY A 61 5.60 -7.00 -11.94
C GLY A 61 5.09 -8.45 -11.90
N THR A 62 5.63 -9.29 -12.80
CA THR A 62 5.15 -10.66 -13.01
C THR A 62 5.46 -11.63 -11.86
N LYS A 63 6.25 -11.22 -10.85
CA LYS A 63 6.46 -12.00 -9.61
C LYS A 63 5.15 -12.27 -8.86
N LEU A 64 4.11 -11.47 -9.07
CA LEU A 64 2.76 -11.73 -8.57
C LEU A 64 2.18 -13.07 -9.08
N LEU A 65 2.57 -13.53 -10.27
CA LEU A 65 2.14 -14.83 -10.80
C LEU A 65 2.72 -16.00 -10.00
N VAL A 66 3.99 -15.90 -9.59
CA VAL A 66 4.65 -16.90 -8.74
C VAL A 66 4.00 -16.94 -7.36
N SER A 67 3.74 -15.77 -6.79
CA SER A 67 3.07 -15.61 -5.49
C SER A 67 1.68 -16.25 -5.50
N ARG A 68 0.94 -16.08 -6.61
CA ARG A 68 -0.34 -16.74 -6.84
C ARG A 68 -0.23 -18.26 -6.98
N GLN A 69 0.77 -18.76 -7.71
CA GLN A 69 1.00 -20.21 -7.85
C GLN A 69 1.34 -20.87 -6.52
N LEU A 70 2.09 -20.18 -5.66
CA LEU A 70 2.48 -20.68 -4.34
C LEU A 70 1.43 -20.44 -3.25
N GLY A 71 0.43 -19.58 -3.50
CA GLY A 71 -0.52 -19.14 -2.48
C GLY A 71 0.15 -18.37 -1.34
N ARG A 72 1.24 -17.65 -1.62
CA ARG A 72 2.02 -16.90 -0.63
C ARG A 72 2.10 -15.43 -1.02
N TYR A 73 1.68 -14.55 -0.12
CA TYR A 73 1.51 -13.12 -0.38
C TYR A 73 2.15 -12.22 0.70
N ASP A 74 2.77 -12.83 1.72
CA ASP A 74 3.35 -12.17 2.89
C ASP A 74 4.63 -11.36 2.60
N THR A 75 5.24 -11.55 1.43
CA THR A 75 6.49 -10.86 1.04
C THR A 75 6.34 -9.92 -0.15
N VAL A 76 5.27 -10.01 -0.94
CA VAL A 76 5.14 -9.20 -2.17
C VAL A 76 4.94 -7.72 -1.88
N GLY A 77 4.39 -7.38 -0.70
CA GLY A 77 4.34 -5.99 -0.25
C GLY A 77 5.72 -5.40 0.04
N ILE A 78 6.65 -6.21 0.55
CA ILE A 78 8.05 -5.78 0.75
C ILE A 78 8.71 -5.55 -0.60
N ASP A 79 8.48 -6.46 -1.56
CA ASP A 79 8.98 -6.30 -2.93
C ASP A 79 8.48 -5.00 -3.55
N LEU A 80 7.19 -4.67 -3.37
CA LEU A 80 6.60 -3.42 -3.87
C LEU A 80 7.31 -2.18 -3.31
N VAL A 81 7.52 -2.13 -1.99
CA VAL A 81 8.20 -0.99 -1.36
C VAL A 81 9.66 -0.89 -1.81
N ALA A 82 10.37 -2.03 -1.85
CA ALA A 82 11.78 -2.07 -2.22
C ALA A 82 12.03 -1.55 -3.65
N MET A 83 11.15 -1.86 -4.61
CA MET A 83 11.29 -1.36 -5.99
C MET A 83 11.27 0.17 -6.03
N SER A 84 10.27 0.81 -5.41
CA SER A 84 10.19 2.29 -5.43
C SER A 84 11.26 2.95 -4.55
N VAL A 85 11.57 2.39 -3.37
CA VAL A 85 12.52 3.00 -2.42
C VAL A 85 13.96 2.94 -2.92
N ASN A 86 14.37 1.84 -3.57
CA ASN A 86 15.74 1.71 -4.07
C ASN A 86 16.06 2.74 -5.15
N ASP A 87 15.10 3.09 -6.00
CA ASP A 87 15.26 4.15 -7.02
C ASP A 87 15.45 5.55 -6.40
N LEU A 88 14.85 5.79 -5.24
CA LEU A 88 15.06 7.02 -4.47
C LEU A 88 16.41 7.00 -3.73
N ALA A 89 16.79 5.84 -3.19
CA ALA A 89 18.01 5.68 -2.40
C ALA A 89 19.27 5.98 -3.22
N VAL A 90 19.32 5.58 -4.49
CA VAL A 90 20.47 5.90 -5.38
C VAL A 90 20.62 7.38 -5.68
N CYS A 91 19.57 8.17 -5.50
CA CYS A 91 19.59 9.63 -5.60
C CYS A 91 19.99 10.31 -4.28
N GLY A 92 20.25 9.55 -3.21
CA GLY A 92 20.52 10.06 -1.88
C GLY A 92 19.29 10.61 -1.15
N ALA A 93 18.07 10.25 -1.59
CA ALA A 93 16.85 10.68 -0.92
C ALA A 93 16.60 9.85 0.34
N GLN A 94 16.09 10.51 1.39
CA GLN A 94 15.53 9.84 2.56
C GLN A 94 14.07 9.50 2.26
N PRO A 95 13.63 8.22 2.39
CA PRO A 95 12.22 7.87 2.32
C PRO A 95 11.39 8.65 3.36
N MET A 96 10.16 9.01 2.99
CA MET A 96 9.28 9.83 3.84
C MET A 96 7.84 9.32 3.85
N VAL A 97 7.28 9.00 2.69
CA VAL A 97 5.90 8.53 2.54
C VAL A 97 5.81 7.48 1.43
N PHE A 98 4.95 6.49 1.61
CA PHE A 98 4.64 5.49 0.61
C PHE A 98 3.12 5.43 0.40
N LEU A 99 2.69 5.40 -0.85
CA LEU A 99 1.29 5.16 -1.22
C LEU A 99 1.25 3.95 -2.14
N ASP A 100 0.29 3.05 -1.90
CA ASP A 100 0.06 1.89 -2.75
C ASP A 100 -1.27 2.00 -3.52
N TYR A 101 -1.35 1.23 -4.60
CA TYR A 101 -2.58 1.02 -5.35
C TYR A 101 -2.70 -0.45 -5.73
N ILE A 102 -3.72 -1.12 -5.18
CA ILE A 102 -4.00 -2.53 -5.45
C ILE A 102 -5.28 -2.67 -6.27
N ALA A 103 -5.13 -3.11 -7.52
CA ALA A 103 -6.26 -3.48 -8.38
C ALA A 103 -6.58 -4.97 -8.27
N CYS A 104 -7.83 -5.29 -7.94
CA CYS A 104 -8.31 -6.68 -7.90
C CYS A 104 -9.77 -6.76 -8.38
N GLY A 105 -10.16 -7.93 -8.89
CA GLY A 105 -11.55 -8.13 -9.35
C GLY A 105 -12.57 -8.18 -8.20
N ARG A 106 -12.15 -8.68 -7.03
CA ARG A 106 -12.93 -8.70 -5.78
C ARG A 106 -11.97 -8.62 -4.61
N VAL A 107 -12.39 -7.91 -3.56
CA VAL A 107 -11.67 -7.89 -2.27
C VAL A 107 -11.63 -9.31 -1.70
N ASN A 108 -10.41 -9.79 -1.47
CA ASN A 108 -10.15 -11.06 -0.80
C ASN A 108 -9.19 -10.82 0.37
N GLU A 109 -9.74 -10.73 1.57
CA GLU A 109 -9.02 -10.42 2.82
C GLU A 109 -7.84 -11.40 3.04
N SER A 110 -8.00 -12.70 2.74
CA SER A 110 -6.92 -13.70 2.93
C SER A 110 -5.70 -13.52 2.01
N ILE A 111 -5.83 -12.72 0.96
CA ILE A 111 -4.74 -12.35 0.06
C ILE A 111 -4.25 -10.95 0.40
N LEU A 112 -5.16 -10.00 0.56
CA LEU A 112 -4.82 -8.58 0.68
C LEU A 112 -4.25 -8.22 2.05
N GLU A 113 -4.69 -8.84 3.15
CA GLU A 113 -4.14 -8.57 4.47
C GLU A 113 -2.63 -8.91 4.55
N PRO A 114 -2.16 -10.08 4.06
CA PRO A 114 -0.72 -10.36 3.93
C PRO A 114 0.04 -9.39 3.03
N VAL A 115 -0.56 -8.94 1.92
CA VAL A 115 0.07 -7.95 1.03
C VAL A 115 0.29 -6.64 1.78
N ILE A 116 -0.75 -6.12 2.45
CA ILE A 116 -0.67 -4.89 3.24
C ILE A 116 0.33 -5.05 4.39
N ALA A 117 0.34 -6.18 5.09
CA ALA A 117 1.34 -6.45 6.13
C ALA A 117 2.77 -6.42 5.58
N GLY A 118 2.97 -6.96 4.37
CA GLY A 118 4.24 -6.86 3.64
C GLY A 118 4.61 -5.41 3.29
N ILE A 119 3.65 -4.59 2.87
CA ILE A 119 3.88 -3.16 2.58
C ILE A 119 4.29 -2.42 3.84
N VAL A 120 3.56 -2.59 4.95
CA VAL A 120 3.90 -1.98 6.25
C VAL A 120 5.31 -2.38 6.67
N ARG A 121 5.63 -3.68 6.62
CA ARG A 121 6.98 -4.17 6.93
C ARG A 121 8.04 -3.60 5.99
N GLY A 122 7.73 -3.44 4.70
CA GLY A 122 8.61 -2.80 3.73
C GLY A 122 8.90 -1.35 4.09
N CYS A 123 7.88 -0.59 4.49
CA CYS A 123 8.03 0.79 4.98
C CYS A 123 8.86 0.84 6.26
N GLU A 124 8.60 -0.02 7.24
CA GLU A 124 9.39 -0.10 8.48
C GLU A 124 10.87 -0.37 8.23
N LEU A 125 11.20 -1.18 7.21
CA LEU A 125 12.58 -1.47 6.80
C LEU A 125 13.23 -0.29 6.04
N ALA A 126 12.43 0.53 5.35
CA ALA A 126 12.90 1.70 4.60
C ALA A 126 13.22 2.91 5.51
N GLY A 127 12.66 2.93 6.72
CA GLY A 127 12.75 4.04 7.68
C GLY A 127 11.63 5.06 7.54
#